data_AF-A0A9W6SKQ0-F1
#
_entry.id   AF-A0A9W6SKQ0-F1
#
_cell.length_a   1.000
_cell.length_b   1.000
_cell.length_c   1.000
_cell.angle_alpha   90.00
_cell.angle_beta   90.00
_cell.angle_gamma   90.00
#
_symmetry.space_group_name_H-M   'P 1'
#
loop_
_entity.id
_entity.type
_entity.pdbx_description
1 polymer ?
#
loop_
_entity_poly.entity_id
_entity_poly.type
_entity_poly.pdbx_seq_one_letter_code
_entity_poly.pdbx_strand_id
1 'polypeptide(L)'
;MDDRELLTALTRHVQYRDTYLGDDARPEVTVHGPYELARVTADAFEPVGHRDAAALIWAWARELGPLPETLVAALDRELMGPLGGAGAVYHLRNLGRDDWHDFGGIHTRFHELVLIDHANGRLTLVVAADD
;
A
#
# COMPACT_ATOMS: atom_id res chain seq x y z
N MET A 1 -14.15 -6.50 -15.03
CA MET A 1 -12.94 -5.67 -14.91
C MET A 1 -11.83 -6.60 -14.50
N ASP A 2 -10.71 -6.59 -15.21
CA ASP A 2 -9.55 -7.36 -14.78
C ASP A 2 -8.76 -6.61 -13.69
N ASP A 3 -7.81 -7.29 -13.06
CA ASP A 3 -7.02 -6.71 -11.97
C ASP A 3 -6.21 -5.49 -12.42
N ARG A 4 -5.71 -5.49 -13.66
CA ARG A 4 -4.92 -4.39 -14.21
C ARG A 4 -5.77 -3.14 -14.40
N GLU A 5 -7.01 -3.30 -14.86
CA GLU A 5 -7.99 -2.22 -14.97
C GLU A 5 -8.34 -1.66 -13.59
N LEU A 6 -8.49 -2.51 -12.57
CA LEU A 6 -8.72 -2.09 -11.19
C LEU A 6 -7.54 -1.29 -10.62
N LEU A 7 -6.30 -1.76 -10.82
CA LEU A 7 -5.08 -1.05 -10.42
C LEU A 7 -4.93 0.29 -11.16
N THR A 8 -5.30 0.33 -12.44
CA THR A 8 -5.32 1.57 -13.22
C THR A 8 -6.37 2.55 -12.69
N ALA A 9 -7.54 2.06 -12.29
CA ALA A 9 -8.59 2.88 -11.69
C ALA A 9 -8.17 3.42 -10.31
N LEU A 10 -7.53 2.58 -9.50
CA LEU A 10 -6.97 2.95 -8.18
C LEU A 10 -5.97 4.10 -8.30
N THR A 11 -4.93 3.94 -9.13
CA THR A 11 -3.85 4.94 -9.28
C THR A 11 -4.33 6.28 -9.85
N ARG A 12 -5.51 6.31 -10.49
CA ARG A 12 -6.15 7.53 -10.99
C ARG A 12 -7.10 8.17 -9.99
N HIS A 13 -7.46 7.45 -8.93
CA HIS A 13 -8.44 7.90 -7.96
C HIS A 13 -7.88 9.05 -7.11
N VAL A 14 -8.71 10.04 -6.77
CA VAL A 14 -8.25 11.22 -6.01
C VAL A 14 -7.77 10.85 -4.61
N GLN A 15 -8.38 9.85 -3.96
CA GLN A 15 -7.94 9.37 -2.64
C GLN A 15 -6.63 8.59 -2.68
N TYR A 16 -6.16 8.20 -3.87
CA TYR A 16 -4.83 7.61 -4.01
C TYR A 16 -3.73 8.68 -3.93
N ARG A 17 -4.08 9.97 -3.99
CA ARG A 17 -3.10 11.06 -3.92
C ARG A 17 -2.81 11.40 -2.48
N ASP A 18 -1.84 10.72 -1.89
CA ASP A 18 -1.51 10.88 -0.49
C ASP A 18 0.02 10.91 -0.30
N THR A 19 0.50 11.84 0.50
CA THR A 19 1.93 11.95 0.83
C THR A 19 2.32 11.00 1.96
N TYR A 20 1.38 10.58 2.81
CA TYR A 20 1.61 9.86 4.07
C TYR A 20 2.56 10.59 5.05
N LEU A 21 2.77 11.90 4.88
CA LEU A 21 3.63 12.74 5.73
C LEU A 21 2.83 13.60 6.74
N GLY A 22 1.53 13.35 6.88
CA GLY A 22 0.62 14.13 7.70
C GLY A 22 -0.83 13.99 7.24
N ASP A 23 -1.74 14.74 7.87
CA ASP A 23 -3.18 14.60 7.59
C ASP A 23 -3.57 15.07 6.18
N ASP A 24 -4.27 14.15 5.53
CA ASP A 24 -5.12 14.26 4.35
C ASP A 24 -4.46 14.15 2.97
N ALA A 25 -4.98 13.20 2.20
CA ALA A 25 -4.93 13.18 0.75
C ALA A 25 -5.37 14.54 0.19
N ARG A 26 -4.44 15.24 -0.45
CA ARG A 26 -4.70 16.57 -1.02
C ARG A 26 -5.02 16.41 -2.50
N PRO A 27 -6.25 16.74 -2.96
CA PRO A 27 -6.64 16.57 -4.37
C PRO A 27 -5.68 17.22 -5.37
N GLU A 28 -5.04 18.30 -4.95
CA GLU A 28 -4.07 19.10 -5.70
C GLU A 28 -2.68 18.46 -5.82
N VAL A 29 -2.33 17.49 -4.96
CA VAL A 29 -0.99 16.89 -5.02
C VAL A 29 -0.90 15.85 -6.13
N THR A 30 0.25 15.81 -6.79
CA THR A 30 0.56 14.87 -7.86
C THR A 30 1.54 13.81 -7.39
N VAL A 31 1.43 13.39 -6.12
CA VAL A 31 2.33 12.41 -5.49
C VAL A 31 1.57 11.28 -4.81
N HIS A 32 2.24 10.15 -4.62
CA HIS A 32 1.79 9.02 -3.81
C HIS A 32 2.97 8.45 -3.00
N GLY A 33 2.90 8.51 -1.68
CA GLY A 33 4.01 8.12 -0.79
C GLY A 33 5.29 8.87 -1.17
N PRO A 34 6.41 8.18 -1.44
CA PRO A 34 7.64 8.82 -1.86
C PRO A 34 7.66 9.19 -3.35
N TYR A 35 6.72 8.71 -4.16
CA TYR A 35 6.81 8.76 -5.61
C TYR A 35 6.00 9.90 -6.24
N GLU A 36 6.48 10.39 -7.38
CA GLU A 36 5.65 11.15 -8.31
C GLU A 36 4.49 10.27 -8.82
N LEU A 37 3.26 10.74 -8.73
CA LEU A 37 2.06 9.95 -9.06
C LEU A 37 2.10 9.41 -10.50
N ALA A 38 2.68 10.17 -11.43
CA ALA A 38 2.82 9.77 -12.83
C ALA A 38 3.71 8.52 -13.02
N ARG A 39 4.51 8.15 -12.03
CA ARG A 39 5.40 6.97 -12.04
C ARG A 39 4.72 5.72 -11.48
N VAL A 40 3.67 5.89 -10.68
CA VAL A 40 2.92 4.80 -10.09
C VAL A 40 1.86 4.32 -11.08
N THR A 41 2.20 3.28 -11.83
CA THR A 41 1.33 2.68 -12.86
C THR A 41 0.90 1.28 -12.46
N ALA A 42 -0.13 0.72 -13.10
CA ALA A 42 -0.54 -0.66 -12.86
C ALA A 42 0.60 -1.69 -13.07
N ASP A 43 1.58 -1.39 -13.92
CA ASP A 43 2.76 -2.25 -14.15
C ASP A 43 3.77 -2.25 -12.99
N ALA A 44 3.65 -1.30 -12.07
CA ALA A 44 4.48 -1.24 -10.88
C ALA A 44 4.05 -2.22 -9.79
N PHE A 45 2.87 -2.83 -9.93
CA PHE A 45 2.29 -3.75 -8.99
C PHE A 45 2.62 -5.20 -9.36
N GLU A 46 3.32 -5.87 -8.46
CA GLU A 46 3.72 -7.26 -8.64
C GLU A 46 2.79 -8.18 -7.85
N PRO A 47 2.29 -9.28 -8.44
CA PRO A 47 1.47 -10.24 -7.70
C PRO A 47 2.32 -10.88 -6.60
N VAL A 48 1.75 -10.97 -5.40
CA VAL A 48 2.42 -11.56 -4.24
C VAL A 48 1.49 -12.55 -3.54
N GLY A 49 2.05 -13.63 -2.99
CA GLY A 49 1.27 -14.58 -2.23
C GLY A 49 0.80 -13.98 -0.90
N HIS A 50 -0.40 -14.38 -0.44
CA HIS A 50 -0.98 -13.93 0.84
C HIS A 50 0.00 -14.06 2.01
N ARG A 51 0.71 -15.19 2.09
CA ARG A 51 1.69 -15.43 3.14
C ARG A 51 2.84 -14.43 3.12
N ASP A 52 3.36 -14.11 1.94
CA ASP A 52 4.49 -13.20 1.79
C ASP A 52 4.06 -11.76 2.04
N ALA A 53 2.87 -11.38 1.59
CA ALA A 53 2.25 -10.08 1.89
C ALA A 53 2.03 -9.90 3.41
N ALA A 54 1.51 -10.92 4.10
CA ALA A 54 1.36 -10.88 5.55
C ALA A 54 2.73 -10.80 6.26
N ALA A 55 3.71 -11.57 5.79
CA ALA A 55 5.05 -11.57 6.36
C ALA A 55 5.74 -10.21 6.20
N LEU A 56 5.55 -9.53 5.06
CA LEU A 56 6.05 -8.18 4.82
C LEU A 56 5.55 -7.19 5.87
N ILE A 57 4.23 -7.15 6.10
CA ILE A 57 3.65 -6.20 7.05
C ILE A 57 4.02 -6.55 8.50
N TRP A 58 4.07 -7.84 8.86
CA TRP A 58 4.52 -8.23 10.20
C TRP A 58 6.00 -7.93 10.44
N ALA A 59 6.84 -8.05 9.42
CA ALA A 59 8.25 -7.71 9.50
C ALA A 59 8.42 -6.21 9.73
N TRP A 60 7.72 -5.37 8.96
CA TRP A 60 7.68 -3.93 9.16
C TRP A 60 7.18 -3.57 10.57
N ALA A 61 6.00 -4.06 10.95
CA ALA A 61 5.37 -3.68 12.21
C ALA A 61 6.20 -4.08 13.45
N ARG A 62 7.07 -5.11 13.33
CA ARG A 62 7.94 -5.58 14.40
C ARG A 62 9.39 -5.12 14.27
N GLU A 63 9.71 -4.24 13.32
CA GLU A 63 11.08 -3.78 13.05
C GLU A 63 11.72 -3.17 14.30
N LEU A 64 10.94 -2.40 15.07
CA LEU A 64 11.40 -1.75 16.30
C LEU A 64 11.23 -2.60 17.58
N GLY A 65 10.74 -3.84 17.45
CA GLY A 65 10.57 -4.76 18.56
C GLY A 65 9.17 -5.39 18.67
N PRO A 66 8.88 -6.08 19.78
CA PRO A 66 7.58 -6.71 19.99
C PRO A 66 6.47 -5.67 20.12
N LEU A 67 5.30 -5.99 19.53
CA LEU A 67 4.14 -5.12 19.57
C LEU A 67 3.25 -5.38 20.80
N PRO A 68 2.56 -4.37 21.32
CA PRO A 68 1.50 -4.56 22.31
C PRO A 68 0.40 -5.50 21.77
N GLU A 69 -0.15 -6.36 22.61
CA GLU A 69 -1.19 -7.32 22.22
C GLU A 69 -2.41 -6.66 21.58
N THR A 70 -2.76 -5.46 22.04
CA THR A 70 -3.87 -4.67 21.47
C THR A 70 -3.60 -4.25 20.03
N LEU A 71 -2.36 -3.90 19.69
CA LEU A 71 -1.96 -3.56 18.33
C LEU A 71 -1.88 -4.81 17.45
N VAL A 72 -1.40 -5.93 18.00
CA VAL A 72 -1.41 -7.23 17.30
C VAL A 72 -2.84 -7.62 16.93
N ALA A 73 -3.78 -7.52 17.86
CA ALA A 73 -5.19 -7.84 17.62
C ALA A 73 -5.83 -6.88 16.60
N ALA A 74 -5.45 -5.59 16.61
CA ALA A 74 -5.91 -4.63 15.62
C ALA A 74 -5.40 -4.97 14.21
N LEU A 75 -4.10 -5.28 14.05
CA LEU A 75 -3.54 -5.71 12.78
C LEU A 75 -4.17 -7.00 12.28
N ASP A 76 -4.44 -7.95 13.16
CA ASP A 76 -5.10 -9.20 12.77
C ASP A 76 -6.52 -8.94 12.22
N ARG A 77 -7.30 -8.11 12.91
CA ARG A 77 -8.67 -7.78 12.51
C ARG A 77 -8.73 -6.93 11.24
N GLU A 78 -7.99 -5.83 11.21
CA GLU A 78 -8.11 -4.80 10.17
C GLU A 78 -7.32 -5.14 8.91
N LEU A 79 -6.30 -6.01 9.01
CA LEU A 79 -5.44 -6.35 7.88
C LEU A 79 -5.44 -7.85 7.56
N MET A 80 -5.20 -8.74 8.53
CA MET A 80 -5.09 -10.18 8.22
C MET A 80 -6.42 -10.77 7.76
N GLY A 81 -7.55 -10.30 8.30
CA GLY A 81 -8.89 -10.65 7.83
C GLY A 81 -9.12 -10.30 6.35
N PRO A 82 -9.04 -9.02 5.95
CA PRO A 82 -9.16 -8.61 4.56
C PRO A 82 -8.15 -9.28 3.63
N LEU A 83 -6.90 -9.45 4.08
CA LEU A 83 -5.86 -10.11 3.32
C LEU A 83 -6.23 -11.58 3.06
N GLY A 84 -6.65 -12.34 4.08
CA GLY A 84 -7.06 -13.74 3.93
C GLY A 84 -8.30 -13.95 3.06
N GLY A 85 -9.15 -12.94 2.90
CA GLY A 85 -10.32 -12.97 2.03
C GLY A 85 -10.06 -12.50 0.59
N ALA A 86 -8.90 -11.91 0.30
CA ALA A 86 -8.59 -11.38 -1.02
C ALA A 86 -8.41 -12.50 -2.04
N GLY A 87 -8.98 -12.32 -3.25
CA GLY A 87 -8.75 -13.23 -4.38
C GLY A 87 -7.39 -13.01 -5.04
N ALA A 88 -6.88 -11.78 -5.01
CA ALA A 88 -5.55 -11.42 -5.49
C ALA A 88 -4.91 -10.37 -4.57
N VAL A 89 -3.58 -10.41 -4.47
CA VAL A 89 -2.77 -9.47 -3.69
C VAL A 89 -1.64 -8.97 -4.57
N TYR A 90 -1.47 -7.65 -4.59
CA TYR A 90 -0.41 -6.98 -5.33
C TYR A 90 0.42 -6.13 -4.39
N HIS A 91 1.72 -6.06 -4.63
CA HIS A 91 2.66 -5.23 -3.91
C HIS A 91 3.25 -4.16 -4.85
N LEU A 92 3.26 -2.90 -4.42
CA LEU A 92 3.97 -1.86 -5.15
C LEU A 92 5.48 -2.11 -5.01
N ARG A 93 6.14 -2.42 -6.12
CA ARG A 93 7.60 -2.59 -6.11
C ARG A 93 8.29 -1.26 -5.80
N ASN A 94 9.52 -1.32 -5.30
CA ASN A 94 10.33 -0.13 -5.16
C ASN A 94 10.65 0.45 -6.55
N LEU A 95 10.19 1.67 -6.83
CA LEU A 95 10.41 2.34 -8.13
C LEU A 95 11.79 3.00 -8.23
N GLY A 96 12.50 3.10 -7.10
CA GLY A 96 13.79 3.74 -7.02
C GLY A 96 13.70 5.24 -6.76
N ARG A 97 14.85 5.84 -6.44
CA ARG A 97 14.97 7.25 -6.05
C ARG A 97 14.76 8.22 -7.20
N ASP A 98 14.97 7.77 -8.44
CA ASP A 98 14.79 8.61 -9.63
C ASP A 98 13.30 8.94 -9.88
N ASP A 99 12.39 8.19 -9.27
CA ASP A 99 10.95 8.39 -9.35
C ASP A 99 10.38 9.09 -8.11
N TRP A 100 11.24 9.55 -7.18
CA TRP A 100 10.83 10.30 -6.00
C TRP A 100 10.43 11.74 -6.33
N HIS A 101 9.48 12.28 -5.57
CA HIS A 101 9.24 13.73 -5.52
C HIS A 101 10.25 14.43 -4.59
N ASP A 102 10.20 15.76 -4.53
CA ASP A 102 11.14 16.59 -3.75
C ASP A 102 11.22 16.24 -2.26
N PHE A 103 10.17 15.64 -1.69
CA PHE A 103 10.11 15.18 -0.30
C PHE A 103 10.07 13.64 -0.18
N GLY A 104 10.30 12.90 -1.26
CA GLY A 104 10.16 11.44 -1.28
C GLY A 104 11.16 10.71 -0.38
N GLY A 105 12.28 11.36 -0.05
CA GLY A 105 13.28 10.84 0.87
C GLY A 105 12.96 10.99 2.36
N ILE A 106 11.80 11.56 2.72
CA ILE A 106 11.37 11.63 4.12
C ILE A 106 10.93 10.24 4.60
N HIS A 107 10.20 9.48 3.76
CA HIS A 107 9.85 8.10 4.10
C HIS A 107 11.11 7.23 4.21
N THR A 108 11.41 6.75 5.41
CA THR A 108 12.49 5.79 5.64
C THR A 108 12.08 4.38 5.20
N ARG A 109 10.77 4.08 5.31
CA ARG A 109 10.13 2.85 4.84
C ARG A 109 8.80 3.18 4.15
N PHE A 110 8.51 2.48 3.05
CA PHE A 110 7.23 2.56 2.37
C PHE A 110 6.88 1.21 1.75
N HIS A 111 5.77 0.63 2.21
CA HIS A 111 5.21 -0.63 1.76
C HIS A 111 3.74 -0.44 1.40
N GLU A 112 3.35 -0.90 0.22
CA GLU A 112 1.96 -0.79 -0.24
C GLU A 112 1.48 -2.12 -0.79
N LEU A 113 0.31 -2.55 -0.33
CA LEU A 113 -0.42 -3.69 -0.84
C LEU A 113 -1.80 -3.28 -1.36
N VAL A 114 -2.21 -3.90 -2.46
CA VAL A 114 -3.56 -3.82 -2.99
C VAL A 114 -4.21 -5.18 -2.92
N LEU A 115 -5.32 -5.27 -2.17
CA LEU A 115 -6.11 -6.48 -1.99
C LEU A 115 -7.34 -6.40 -2.88
N ILE A 116 -7.52 -7.37 -3.77
CA ILE A 116 -8.67 -7.44 -4.67
C ILE A 116 -9.55 -8.61 -4.26
N ASP A 117 -10.77 -8.31 -3.82
CA ASP A 117 -11.81 -9.27 -3.49
C ASP A 117 -12.93 -9.15 -4.53
N HIS A 118 -12.79 -9.93 -5.60
CA HIS A 118 -13.77 -9.99 -6.70
C HIS A 118 -15.12 -10.52 -6.25
N ALA A 119 -15.16 -11.41 -5.25
CA ALA A 119 -16.40 -12.02 -4.79
C ALA A 119 -17.30 -10.99 -4.10
N ASN A 120 -16.72 -10.04 -3.38
CA ASN A 120 -17.44 -8.98 -2.67
C ASN A 120 -17.37 -7.61 -3.37
N GLY A 121 -16.69 -7.52 -4.52
CA GLY A 121 -16.52 -6.26 -5.27
C GLY A 121 -15.74 -5.21 -4.47
N ARG A 122 -14.73 -5.63 -3.70
CA ARG A 122 -13.98 -4.75 -2.79
C ARG A 122 -12.52 -4.65 -3.19
N LEU A 123 -12.01 -3.42 -3.19
CA LEU A 123 -10.60 -3.08 -3.34
C LEU A 123 -10.11 -2.45 -2.04
N THR A 124 -9.05 -2.99 -1.46
CA THR A 124 -8.45 -2.44 -0.23
C THR A 124 -7.01 -2.04 -0.52
N LEU A 125 -6.68 -0.78 -0.24
CA LEU A 125 -5.30 -0.27 -0.22
C LEU A 125 -4.78 -0.35 1.21
N VAL A 126 -3.61 -0.95 1.38
CA VAL A 126 -2.89 -1.03 2.66
C VAL A 126 -1.56 -0.34 2.46
N VAL A 127 -1.29 0.68 3.28
CA VAL A 127 0.01 1.36 3.30
C VAL A 127 0.61 1.24 4.69
N ALA A 128 1.89 0.87 4.72
CA ALA A 128 2.73 0.85 5.90
C ALA A 128 3.95 1.73 5.59
N ALA A 129 4.04 2.88 6.26
CA ALA A 129 5.05 3.89 6.01
C ALA A 129 5.60 4.44 7.33
N ASP A 130 6.90 4.77 7.34
CA ASP A 130 7.60 5.41 8.45
C ASP A 130 8.39 6.61 7.93
N ASP A 131 8.41 7.70 8.71
CA ASP A 131 9.10 8.98 8.47
C ASP A 131 10.41 9.14 9.27
#